data_AF-A0A0E0EVB0-F1
#
_entry.id   AF-A0A0E0EVB0-F1
#
_cell.length_a   1.000
_cell.length_b   1.000
_cell.length_c   1.000
_cell.angle_alpha   90.00
_cell.angle_beta   90.00
_cell.angle_gamma   90.00
#
_symmetry.space_group_name_H-M   'P 1'
#
loop_
_entity.id
_entity.type
_entity.pdbx_description
1 polymer ?
#
loop_
_entity_poly.entity_id
_entity_poly.type
_entity_poly.pdbx_seq_one_letter_code
_entity_poly.pdbx_strand_id
1 'polypeptide(L)'
;MVANGAEGKRMPEVALSFGKPMPWVGMGTATYPIRSSIVREAINIKSAIYRHFDTAANYGTEAALGEATAEAVRAGFGFVAG
;
A
#
# COMPACT_ATOMS: atom_id res chain seq x y z
N MET A 1 -22.86 15.21 2.16
CA MET A 1 -21.70 15.43 1.26
C MET A 1 -21.72 14.28 0.27
N VAL A 2 -22.21 14.53 -0.95
CA VAL A 2 -22.39 13.50 -1.99
C VAL A 2 -21.06 13.27 -2.71
N ALA A 3 -20.58 12.03 -2.74
CA ALA A 3 -19.42 11.66 -3.56
C ALA A 3 -19.88 11.50 -5.01
N ASN A 4 -19.27 12.29 -5.89
CA ASN A 4 -19.57 12.34 -7.32
C ASN A 4 -18.96 11.14 -8.06
N GLY A 5 -19.53 10.84 -9.23
CA GLY A 5 -19.39 9.61 -9.99
C GLY A 5 -17.99 9.27 -10.53
N ALA A 6 -17.92 8.05 -11.04
CA ALA A 6 -16.74 7.29 -11.43
C ALA A 6 -15.82 7.96 -12.48
N GLU A 7 -14.71 8.54 -12.01
CA GLU A 7 -13.39 8.41 -12.64
C GLU A 7 -12.67 7.28 -11.90
N GLY A 8 -11.89 6.44 -12.62
CA GLY A 8 -11.26 5.19 -12.14
C GLY A 8 -11.18 5.06 -10.62
N LYS A 9 -12.08 4.26 -10.03
CA LYS A 9 -12.46 4.32 -8.60
C LYS A 9 -11.26 4.17 -7.68
N ARG A 10 -10.61 5.29 -7.31
CA ARG A 10 -9.55 5.31 -6.30
C ARG A 10 -10.12 4.86 -4.96
N MET A 11 -9.30 4.18 -4.16
CA MET A 11 -9.67 3.77 -2.80
C MET A 11 -10.15 4.99 -2.00
N PRO A 12 -11.31 4.91 -1.30
CA PRO A 12 -11.75 5.98 -0.41
C PRO A 12 -10.70 6.28 0.66
N GLU A 13 -10.62 7.54 1.05
CA GLU A 13 -9.68 8.05 2.04
C GLU A 13 -10.43 8.65 3.23
N VAL A 14 -9.81 8.62 4.40
CA VAL A 14 -10.27 9.29 5.60
C VAL A 14 -9.24 10.35 5.97
N ALA A 15 -9.71 11.54 6.35
CA ALA A 15 -8.83 12.57 6.87
C ALA A 15 -8.46 12.23 8.33
N LEU A 16 -7.18 12.23 8.64
CA LEU A 16 -6.69 12.22 10.01
C LEU A 16 -7.09 13.54 10.71
N SER A 17 -6.98 13.60 12.04
CA SER A 17 -7.38 14.78 12.82
C SER A 17 -6.68 16.09 12.41
N PHE A 18 -5.51 15.99 11.76
CA PHE A 18 -4.71 17.09 11.21
C PHE A 18 -4.88 17.24 9.68
N GLY A 19 -5.94 16.66 9.10
CA GLY A 19 -6.37 16.89 7.71
C GLY A 19 -5.66 16.09 6.63
N LYS A 20 -4.61 15.33 6.95
CA LYS A 20 -3.93 14.47 5.96
C LYS A 20 -4.83 13.26 5.59
N PRO A 21 -5.03 12.97 4.29
CA PRO A 21 -5.80 11.80 3.89
C PRO A 21 -5.01 10.51 4.12
N MET A 22 -5.72 9.43 4.45
CA MET A 22 -5.20 8.07 4.54
C MET A 22 -6.21 7.10 3.88
N PRO A 23 -5.76 6.18 3.01
CA PRO A 23 -6.63 5.17 2.42
C PRO A 23 -7.33 4.31 3.49
N TRP A 24 -8.61 4.03 3.29
CA TRP A 24 -9.42 3.22 4.22
C TRP A 24 -8.87 1.81 4.39
N VAL A 25 -8.22 1.27 3.35
CA VAL A 25 -7.67 -0.08 3.37
C VAL A 25 -6.16 0.01 3.22
N GLY A 26 -5.46 -0.48 4.25
CA GLY A 26 -4.02 -0.71 4.24
C GLY A 26 -3.67 -2.20 4.12
N MET A 27 -2.47 -2.49 3.64
CA MET A 27 -1.89 -3.83 3.65
C MET A 27 -0.93 -3.98 4.83
N GLY A 28 -1.30 -4.83 5.80
CA GLY A 28 -0.40 -5.22 6.89
C GLY A 28 0.72 -6.15 6.42
N THR A 29 1.88 -6.02 7.05
CA THR A 29 3.10 -6.79 6.69
C THR A 29 3.57 -7.73 7.80
N ALA A 30 2.77 -7.91 8.86
CA ALA A 30 3.02 -8.91 9.89
C ALA A 30 2.78 -10.32 9.34
N THR A 31 3.72 -11.23 9.58
CA THR A 31 3.64 -12.64 9.18
C THR A 31 4.11 -13.52 10.33
N TYR A 32 3.48 -14.68 10.54
CA TYR A 32 3.97 -15.69 11.47
C TYR A 32 4.03 -17.07 10.79
N PRO A 33 5.23 -17.71 10.73
CA PRO A 33 6.54 -17.19 11.12
C PRO A 33 6.94 -15.95 10.30
N ILE A 34 8.00 -15.24 10.69
CA ILE A 34 8.51 -14.07 9.94
C ILE A 34 8.95 -14.51 8.54
N ARG A 35 8.33 -13.93 7.50
CA ARG A 35 8.53 -14.30 6.09
C ARG A 35 8.59 -13.06 5.19
N SER A 36 9.74 -12.39 5.18
CA SER A 36 9.98 -11.17 4.39
C SER A 36 9.80 -11.38 2.88
N SER A 37 9.99 -12.60 2.37
CA SER A 37 9.74 -12.95 0.97
C SER A 37 8.27 -12.79 0.56
N ILE A 38 7.34 -13.13 1.47
CA ILE A 38 5.89 -13.03 1.22
C ILE A 38 5.48 -11.56 1.13
N VAL A 39 6.06 -10.71 1.99
CA VAL A 39 5.81 -9.26 1.96
C VAL A 39 6.29 -8.66 0.63
N ARG A 40 7.49 -9.00 0.18
CA ARG A 40 8.03 -8.55 -1.11
C ARG A 40 7.13 -8.95 -2.29
N GLU A 41 6.74 -10.22 -2.36
CA GLU A 41 5.86 -10.72 -3.41
C GLU A 41 4.50 -10.02 -3.39
N ALA A 42 3.91 -9.85 -2.21
CA ALA A 42 2.63 -9.18 -2.06
C ALA A 42 2.67 -7.71 -2.50
N ILE A 43 3.75 -6.98 -2.27
CA ILE A 43 3.92 -5.60 -2.77
C ILE A 43 4.05 -5.57 -4.28
N ASN A 44 4.84 -6.48 -4.86
CA ASN A 44 5.01 -6.57 -6.31
C ASN A 44 3.67 -6.81 -7.03
N ILE A 45 2.79 -7.62 -6.45
CA ILE A 45 1.48 -7.93 -7.05
C ILE A 45 0.44 -6.84 -6.74
N LYS A 46 0.46 -6.27 -5.53
CA LYS A 46 -0.68 -5.50 -5.00
C LYS A 46 -0.42 -4.00 -4.86
N SER A 47 0.77 -3.51 -5.19
CA SER A 47 1.12 -2.07 -5.11
C SER A 47 0.29 -1.16 -6.01
N ALA A 48 -0.36 -1.70 -7.04
CA ALA A 48 -1.33 -0.96 -7.85
C ALA A 48 -2.66 -0.70 -7.12
N ILE A 49 -3.02 -1.58 -6.16
CA ILE A 49 -4.31 -1.57 -5.46
C ILE A 49 -4.18 -0.87 -4.10
N TYR A 50 -3.10 -1.14 -3.36
CA TYR A 50 -2.87 -0.56 -2.05
C TYR A 50 -1.93 0.65 -2.14
N ARG A 51 -2.33 1.73 -1.47
CA ARG A 51 -1.51 2.94 -1.30
C ARG A 51 -1.11 3.18 0.17
N HIS A 52 -1.50 2.28 1.06
CA HIS A 52 -1.17 2.30 2.48
C HIS A 52 -0.61 0.92 2.88
N PHE A 53 0.61 0.90 3.44
CA PHE A 53 1.26 -0.28 4.01
C PHE A 53 1.50 -0.07 5.50
N ASP A 54 1.15 -1.09 6.29
CA ASP A 54 1.33 -1.10 7.74
C ASP A 54 2.46 -2.07 8.12
N THR A 55 3.41 -1.59 8.93
CA THR A 55 4.60 -2.34 9.35
C THR A 55 5.08 -1.88 10.71
N ALA A 56 6.01 -2.64 11.31
CA ALA A 56 6.67 -2.30 12.55
C ALA A 56 8.03 -3.02 12.67
N ALA A 57 8.95 -2.45 13.44
CA ALA A 57 10.29 -3.02 13.66
C ALA A 57 10.25 -4.47 14.17
N ASN A 58 9.30 -4.80 15.05
CA ASN A 58 9.17 -6.16 15.58
C ASN A 58 8.61 -7.18 14.58
N TYR A 59 8.07 -6.76 13.43
CA TYR A 59 7.63 -7.66 12.37
C TYR A 59 8.81 -8.22 11.57
N GLY A 60 9.96 -7.53 11.57
CA GLY A 60 11.14 -7.94 10.82
C GLY A 60 10.99 -7.85 9.29
N THR A 61 9.99 -7.10 8.80
CA THR A 61 9.64 -7.03 7.38
C THR A 61 9.86 -5.65 6.72
N GLU A 62 10.29 -4.64 7.49
CA GLU A 62 10.50 -3.25 7.02
C GLU A 62 11.46 -3.17 5.83
N ALA A 63 12.58 -3.90 5.86
CA ALA A 63 13.57 -3.89 4.78
C ALA A 63 12.99 -4.40 3.45
N ALA A 64 12.28 -5.55 3.49
CA ALA A 64 11.65 -6.11 2.31
C ALA A 64 10.53 -5.20 1.77
N LEU A 65 9.76 -4.55 2.66
CA LEU A 65 8.77 -3.55 2.28
C LEU A 65 9.42 -2.37 1.54
N GLY A 66 10.50 -1.81 2.09
CA GLY A 66 11.21 -0.68 1.50
C GLY A 66 11.79 -1.00 0.13
N GLU A 67 12.47 -2.15 0.00
CA GLU A 67 13.07 -2.59 -1.27
C GLU A 67 12.02 -2.78 -2.37
N ALA A 68 10.94 -3.51 -2.06
CA ALA A 68 9.87 -3.79 -3.02
C ALA A 68 9.10 -2.51 -3.41
N THR A 69 8.87 -1.61 -2.44
CA THR A 69 8.23 -0.32 -2.70
C THR A 69 9.10 0.54 -3.62
N ALA A 70 10.41 0.63 -3.35
CA ALA A 70 11.32 1.39 -4.19
C ALA A 70 11.41 0.81 -5.62
N GLU A 71 11.33 -0.52 -5.77
CA GLU A 71 11.23 -1.19 -7.06
C GLU A 71 9.94 -0.82 -7.80
N ALA A 72 8.80 -0.89 -7.13
CA ALA A 72 7.50 -0.49 -7.69
C ALA A 72 7.46 0.99 -8.10
N VAL A 73 8.07 1.89 -7.31
CA VAL A 73 8.22 3.32 -7.65
C VAL A 73 9.02 3.46 -8.95
N ARG A 74 10.19 2.81 -9.04
CA ARG A 74 11.06 2.87 -10.23
C ARG A 74 10.39 2.29 -11.48
N ALA A 75 9.57 1.27 -11.31
CA ALA A 75 8.78 0.67 -12.38
C ALA A 75 7.55 1.51 -12.81
N GLY A 76 7.28 2.65 -12.14
CA GLY A 76 6.18 3.54 -12.49
C GLY A 76 4.83 3.19 -11.86
N PHE A 77 4.82 2.60 -10.67
CA PHE A 77 3.63 2.35 -9.82
C PHE A 77 2.36 1.91 -10.56
N GLY A 78 2.48 0.97 -11.51
CA GLY A 78 1.33 0.42 -12.25
C GLY A 78 0.49 1.50 -12.92
N PHE A 79 0.82 1.85 -14.16
CA PHE A 79 -0.08 2.56 -15.06
C PHE A 79 -1.45 1.86 -15.07
N VAL A 80 -2.45 2.47 -14.43
CA VAL A 80 -3.84 2.31 -14.85
C VAL A 80 -4.13 3.55 -15.69
N ALA A 81 -3.79 3.46 -16.97
CA ALA A 81 -4.44 4.26 -18.00
C ALA A 81 -5.70 3.48 -18.37
N GLY A 82 -6.86 4.00 -17.98
CA GLY A 82 -8.16 3.36 -18.17
C GLY A 82 -9.15 3.80 -17.11
#